data_AF-A0A7S0KAB8-F1
#
_entry.id   AF-A0A7S0KAB8-F1
#
_cell.length_a   1.000
_cell.length_b   1.000
_cell.length_c   1.000
_cell.angle_alpha   90.00
_cell.angle_beta   90.00
_cell.angle_gamma   90.00
#
_symmetry.space_group_name_H-M   'P 1'
#
loop_
_entity.id
_entity.type
_entity.pdbx_description
1 polymer ?
#
loop_
_entity_poly.entity_id
_entity_poly.type
_entity_poly.pdbx_seq_one_letter_code
_entity_poly.pdbx_strand_id
1 'polypeptide(L)'
;ALLSSANKEKENKAILQSLEERCKKSLDIDGLLGANKRQKLKQIKLLYCTPEMIETTHFRGTLKRLHRSKLLSLIAIDEAHCLSCWGHSFRPAYLKLSWIRKEFPRVPCMACTATATKKVISDIKTFLCFGDDALCHVSSFNRSNINY
;
A
#
# COMPACT_ATOMS: atom_id res chain seq x y z
N ALA A 1 -3.51 2.45 -10.95
CA ALA A 1 -2.18 2.84 -11.48
C ALA A 1 -1.16 1.89 -10.88
N LEU A 2 -0.14 1.50 -11.65
CA LEU A 2 0.91 0.58 -11.22
C LEU A 2 2.24 1.35 -11.19
N LEU A 3 2.93 1.27 -10.06
CA LEU A 3 4.31 1.73 -9.91
C LEU A 3 5.19 0.50 -9.72
N SER A 4 5.93 0.16 -10.76
CA SER A 4 6.84 -0.98 -10.75
C SER A 4 8.17 -0.57 -11.34
N SER A 5 9.25 -1.16 -10.86
CA SER A 5 10.58 -1.04 -11.48
C SER A 5 10.61 -1.55 -12.93
N ALA A 6 9.62 -2.37 -13.34
CA ALA A 6 9.45 -2.83 -14.71
C ALA A 6 8.76 -1.80 -15.64
N ASN A 7 8.10 -0.77 -15.09
CA ASN A 7 7.51 0.28 -15.91
C ASN A 7 8.58 1.27 -16.37
N LYS A 8 8.39 1.88 -17.55
CA LYS A 8 9.27 2.95 -18.02
C LYS A 8 9.32 4.04 -16.95
N GLU A 9 10.53 4.48 -16.59
CA GLU A 9 10.76 5.48 -15.54
C GLU A 9 9.91 6.75 -15.73
N LYS A 10 9.67 7.12 -17.00
CA LYS A 10 8.81 8.23 -17.41
C LYS A 10 7.34 8.06 -16.99
N GLU A 11 6.79 6.84 -17.02
CA GLU A 11 5.42 6.55 -16.60
C GLU A 11 5.27 6.62 -15.09
N ASN A 12 6.23 6.05 -14.35
CA ASN A 12 6.26 6.15 -12.90
C ASN A 12 6.36 7.62 -12.45
N LYS A 13 7.22 8.41 -13.09
CA LYS A 13 7.32 9.87 -12.85
C LYS A 13 6.01 10.61 -13.15
N ALA A 14 5.35 10.29 -14.27
CA ALA A 14 4.07 10.91 -14.62
C ALA A 14 2.96 10.58 -13.61
N ILE A 15 2.89 9.34 -13.12
CA ILE A 15 1.93 8.94 -12.08
C ILE A 15 2.20 9.72 -10.79
N LEU A 16 3.46 9.80 -10.37
CA LEU A 16 3.84 10.53 -9.16
C LEU A 16 3.51 12.00 -9.28
N GLN A 17 3.93 12.67 -10.36
CA GLN A 17 3.59 14.07 -10.64
C GLN A 17 2.08 14.32 -10.61
N SER A 18 1.28 13.42 -11.19
CA SER A 18 -0.18 13.54 -11.14
C SER A 18 -0.74 13.43 -9.72
N LEU A 19 -0.16 12.58 -8.87
CA LEU A 19 -0.51 12.51 -7.44
C LEU A 19 -0.07 13.78 -6.71
N GLU A 20 1.09 14.33 -7.06
CA GLU A 20 1.63 15.52 -6.42
C GLU A 20 0.78 16.77 -6.68
N GLU A 21 0.35 16.97 -7.93
CA GLU A 21 -0.51 18.08 -8.33
C GLU A 21 -1.87 18.02 -7.64
N ARG A 22 -2.39 16.80 -7.39
CA ARG A 22 -3.64 16.61 -6.65
C ARG A 22 -3.51 16.99 -5.18
N CYS A 23 -2.40 16.66 -4.53
CA CYS A 23 -2.15 17.12 -3.17
C CYS A 23 -2.17 18.66 -3.10
N LYS A 24 -1.55 19.36 -4.06
CA LYS A 24 -1.58 20.83 -4.10
C LYS A 24 -3.00 21.37 -4.27
N LYS A 25 -3.77 20.83 -5.23
CA LYS A 25 -5.17 21.22 -5.45
C LYS A 25 -6.08 20.92 -4.26
N SER A 26 -5.81 19.85 -3.51
CA SER A 26 -6.60 19.52 -2.32
C SER A 26 -6.36 20.49 -1.17
N LEU A 27 -5.19 21.13 -1.08
CA LEU A 27 -4.91 22.18 -0.10
C LEU A 27 -5.44 23.55 -0.54
N ASP A 28 -5.47 23.84 -1.85
CA ASP A 28 -6.01 25.11 -2.39
C ASP A 28 -7.55 25.18 -2.40
N ILE A 29 -8.28 24.08 -2.18
CA ILE A 29 -9.76 24.14 -2.18
C ILE A 29 -10.33 24.96 -1.00
N ASP A 30 -9.56 25.14 0.08
CA ASP A 30 -9.94 26.05 1.18
C ASP A 30 -9.76 27.54 0.81
N GLY A 31 -9.18 27.86 -0.36
CA GLY A 31 -8.99 29.23 -0.84
C GLY A 31 -9.11 29.36 -2.36
N LEU A 32 -10.17 30.04 -2.80
CA LEU A 32 -10.38 30.56 -4.16
C LEU A 32 -11.05 29.62 -5.18
N LEU A 33 -12.35 29.86 -5.36
CA LEU A 33 -13.07 29.77 -6.63
C LEU A 33 -12.29 30.54 -7.73
N GLY A 34 -11.46 29.84 -8.48
CA GLY A 34 -10.73 30.39 -9.62
C GLY A 34 -10.82 29.46 -10.82
N ALA A 35 -11.71 29.77 -11.75
CA ALA A 35 -11.89 29.06 -13.00
C ALA A 35 -10.60 29.07 -13.83
N ASN A 36 -9.98 27.91 -14.03
CA ASN A 36 -9.03 27.71 -15.13
C ASN A 36 -9.01 26.24 -15.57
N LYS A 37 -8.99 26.04 -16.90
CA LYS A 37 -9.01 24.77 -17.67
C LYS A 37 -8.84 23.51 -16.81
N ARG A 38 -9.97 22.90 -16.45
CA ARG A 38 -10.04 21.59 -15.77
C ARG A 38 -9.50 20.51 -16.72
N GLN A 39 -8.17 20.33 -16.79
CA GLN A 39 -7.66 19.02 -17.17
C GLN A 39 -8.16 18.05 -16.11
N LYS A 40 -9.16 17.25 -16.49
CA LYS A 40 -9.78 16.23 -15.68
C LYS A 40 -8.76 15.09 -15.52
N LEU A 41 -7.78 15.31 -14.64
CA LEU A 41 -6.80 14.28 -14.28
C LEU A 41 -7.59 13.03 -13.87
N LYS A 42 -7.31 11.89 -14.50
CA LYS A 42 -7.98 10.63 -14.17
C LYS A 42 -7.79 10.35 -12.69
N GLN A 43 -8.91 10.18 -11.97
CA GLN A 43 -8.89 9.92 -10.55
C GLN A 43 -8.29 8.54 -10.29
N ILE A 44 -7.07 8.50 -9.76
CA ILE A 44 -6.44 7.26 -9.31
C ILE A 44 -7.15 6.84 -8.02
N LYS A 45 -7.84 5.69 -8.08
CA LYS A 45 -8.50 5.04 -6.93
C LYS A 45 -7.63 3.98 -6.25
N LEU A 46 -6.79 3.28 -7.04
CA LEU A 46 -5.91 2.22 -6.58
C LEU A 46 -4.50 2.44 -7.13
N LEU A 47 -3.50 2.31 -6.26
CA LEU A 47 -2.09 2.42 -6.57
C LEU A 47 -1.37 1.16 -6.13
N TYR A 48 -0.88 0.38 -7.09
CA TYR A 48 -0.07 -0.80 -6.84
C TYR A 48 1.39 -0.39 -6.83
N CYS A 49 2.17 -0.90 -5.88
CA CYS A 49 3.60 -0.66 -5.80
C CYS A 49 4.34 -1.87 -5.23
N THR A 50 5.61 -2.01 -5.60
CA THR A 50 6.49 -3.05 -5.04
C THR A 50 7.09 -2.57 -3.72
N PRO A 51 7.47 -3.47 -2.79
CA PRO A 51 8.06 -3.09 -1.52
C PRO A 51 9.37 -2.30 -1.68
N GLU A 52 10.13 -2.53 -2.74
CA GLU A 52 11.37 -1.78 -3.05
C GLU A 52 11.06 -0.32 -3.41
N MET A 53 10.00 -0.08 -4.18
CA MET A 53 9.59 1.27 -4.58
C MET A 53 9.12 2.09 -3.38
N ILE A 54 8.39 1.45 -2.46
CA ILE A 54 7.91 2.06 -1.21
C ILE A 54 9.06 2.57 -0.35
N GLU A 55 10.22 1.92 -0.41
CA GLU A 55 11.37 2.30 0.39
C GLU A 55 12.00 3.62 -0.07
N THR A 56 11.84 3.99 -1.34
CA THR A 56 12.48 5.18 -1.91
C THR A 56 12.03 6.47 -1.21
N THR A 57 12.98 7.37 -0.93
CA THR A 57 12.74 8.63 -0.21
C THR A 57 11.68 9.50 -0.89
N HIS A 58 11.72 9.55 -2.22
CA HIS A 58 10.75 10.28 -3.03
C HIS A 58 9.32 9.72 -2.87
N PHE A 59 9.15 8.39 -2.90
CA PHE A 59 7.83 7.79 -2.71
C PHE A 59 7.30 7.99 -1.30
N ARG A 60 8.16 7.87 -0.27
CA ARG A 60 7.79 8.19 1.11
C ARG A 60 7.30 9.63 1.26
N GLY A 61 7.98 10.59 0.65
CA GLY A 61 7.56 12.00 0.64
C GLY A 61 6.18 12.20 -0.02
N THR A 62 5.94 11.51 -1.14
CA THR A 62 4.64 11.51 -1.83
C THR A 62 3.54 10.92 -0.94
N LEU A 63 3.80 9.79 -0.29
CA LEU A 63 2.84 9.13 0.59
C LEU A 63 2.50 9.99 1.82
N LYS A 64 3.49 10.65 2.43
CA LYS A 64 3.27 11.61 3.53
C LYS A 64 2.39 12.77 3.11
N ARG A 65 2.55 13.28 1.89
CA ARG A 65 1.71 14.35 1.33
C ARG A 65 0.28 13.89 1.04
N LEU A 66 0.11 12.69 0.51
CA LEU A 66 -1.20 12.07 0.30
C LEU A 66 -1.95 11.88 1.63
N HIS A 67 -1.24 11.43 2.67
CA HIS A 67 -1.77 11.32 4.01
C HIS A 67 -2.19 12.68 4.60
N ARG A 68 -1.33 13.71 4.51
CA ARG A 68 -1.65 15.08 4.94
C ARG A 68 -2.88 15.66 4.24
N SER A 69 -3.06 15.32 2.96
CA SER A 69 -4.21 15.75 2.16
C SER A 69 -5.46 14.90 2.38
N LYS A 70 -5.45 13.93 3.32
CA LYS A 70 -6.55 12.97 3.58
C LYS A 70 -6.96 12.13 2.36
N LEU A 71 -6.04 11.93 1.41
CA LEU A 71 -6.28 11.14 0.20
C LEU A 71 -5.84 9.68 0.33
N LEU A 72 -5.14 9.33 1.42
CA LEU A 72 -4.72 7.96 1.72
C LEU A 72 -5.74 7.27 2.62
N SER A 73 -6.60 6.44 2.01
CA SER A 73 -7.72 5.80 2.72
C SER A 73 -7.39 4.43 3.32
N LEU A 74 -6.51 3.67 2.68
CA LEU A 74 -6.26 2.27 3.03
C LEU A 74 -4.90 1.82 2.49
N ILE A 75 -4.23 0.96 3.23
CA ILE A 75 -3.01 0.28 2.79
C ILE A 75 -3.29 -1.22 2.78
N ALA A 76 -2.99 -1.87 1.66
CA ALA A 76 -3.12 -3.31 1.52
C ALA A 76 -1.75 -3.90 1.18
N ILE A 77 -1.34 -4.91 1.96
CA ILE A 77 -0.11 -5.66 1.76
C ILE A 77 -0.52 -7.04 1.25
N ASP A 78 -0.31 -7.25 -0.04
CA ASP A 78 -0.54 -8.54 -0.69
C ASP A 78 0.65 -9.48 -0.46
N GLU A 79 0.42 -10.78 -0.61
CA GLU A 79 1.40 -11.85 -0.36
C GLU A 79 2.20 -11.69 0.94
N ALA A 80 1.50 -11.33 2.02
CA ALA A 80 2.12 -11.03 3.31
C ALA A 80 2.94 -12.21 3.88
N HIS A 81 2.72 -13.44 3.44
CA HIS A 81 3.57 -14.58 3.82
C HIS A 81 5.06 -14.37 3.49
N CYS A 82 5.39 -13.49 2.52
CA CYS A 82 6.77 -13.13 2.15
C CYS A 82 7.56 -12.47 3.30
N LEU A 83 6.88 -12.00 4.36
CA LEU A 83 7.51 -11.43 5.56
C LEU A 83 8.22 -12.48 6.42
N SER A 84 7.77 -13.73 6.39
CA SER A 84 8.27 -14.77 7.28
C SER A 84 9.29 -15.65 6.56
N CYS A 85 10.43 -15.90 7.21
CA CYS A 85 11.42 -16.87 6.74
C CYS A 85 10.88 -18.32 6.70
N TRP A 86 9.79 -18.56 7.42
CA TRP A 86 9.05 -19.83 7.40
C TRP A 86 8.04 -19.90 6.26
N GLY A 87 7.88 -18.81 5.50
CA GLY A 87 7.14 -18.79 4.25
C GLY A 87 7.97 -19.37 3.10
N HIS A 88 7.30 -19.93 2.11
CA HIS A 88 7.95 -20.55 0.94
C HIS A 88 8.60 -19.51 -0.01
N SER A 89 8.42 -18.21 0.23
CA SER A 89 8.85 -17.13 -0.65
C SER A 89 9.27 -15.88 0.14
N PHE A 90 10.18 -16.05 1.09
CA PHE A 90 10.69 -14.94 1.91
C PHE A 90 11.33 -13.83 1.04
N ARG A 91 10.95 -12.57 1.30
CA ARG A 91 11.50 -11.40 0.58
C ARG A 91 11.88 -10.30 1.58
N PRO A 92 13.19 -10.02 1.78
CA PRO A 92 13.67 -9.06 2.78
C PRO A 92 13.07 -7.64 2.66
N ALA A 93 12.70 -7.22 1.45
CA ALA A 93 12.08 -5.92 1.21
C ALA A 93 10.77 -5.73 2.00
N TYR A 94 10.04 -6.81 2.29
CA TYR A 94 8.80 -6.75 3.06
C TYR A 94 9.03 -6.38 4.53
N LEU A 95 10.15 -6.81 5.14
CA LEU A 95 10.48 -6.49 6.54
C LEU A 95 10.56 -4.97 6.78
N LYS A 96 10.94 -4.24 5.73
CA LYS A 96 11.06 -2.79 5.78
C LYS A 96 9.69 -2.11 5.80
N LEU A 97 8.59 -2.77 5.46
CA LEU A 97 7.24 -2.16 5.45
C LEU A 97 6.72 -1.79 6.84
N SER A 98 7.38 -2.25 7.92
CA SER A 98 7.03 -1.89 9.32
C SER A 98 6.97 -0.38 9.57
N TRP A 99 7.74 0.44 8.83
CA TRP A 99 7.71 1.90 8.96
C TRP A 99 6.34 2.50 8.61
N ILE A 100 5.60 1.87 7.69
CA ILE A 100 4.31 2.37 7.21
C ILE A 100 3.33 2.51 8.38
N ARG A 101 3.30 1.53 9.29
CA ARG A 101 2.42 1.58 10.44
C ARG A 101 2.79 2.66 11.44
N LYS A 102 4.10 2.86 11.65
CA LYS A 102 4.61 3.91 12.53
C LYS A 102 4.29 5.31 12.00
N GLU A 103 4.41 5.52 10.68
CA GLU A 103 4.14 6.81 10.04
C GLU A 103 2.64 7.10 9.84
N PHE A 104 1.82 6.06 9.60
CA PHE A 104 0.40 6.21 9.31
C PHE A 104 -0.49 5.39 10.27
N PRO A 105 -0.47 5.69 11.58
CA PRO A 105 -1.21 4.90 12.58
C PRO A 105 -2.73 4.98 12.38
N ARG A 106 -3.25 6.08 11.81
CA ARG A 106 -4.69 6.29 11.60
C ARG A 106 -5.24 5.67 10.32
N VAL A 107 -4.37 5.28 9.38
CA VAL A 107 -4.80 4.70 8.11
C VAL A 107 -5.02 3.20 8.32
N PRO A 108 -6.19 2.63 8.00
CA PRO A 108 -6.38 1.18 8.06
C PRO A 108 -5.33 0.44 7.21
N CYS A 109 -4.84 -0.71 7.70
CA CYS A 109 -3.93 -1.57 6.97
C CYS A 109 -4.46 -2.99 6.99
N MET A 110 -4.47 -3.65 5.83
CA MET A 110 -4.79 -5.06 5.69
C MET A 110 -3.58 -5.83 5.15
N ALA A 111 -3.45 -7.09 5.57
CA ALA A 111 -2.49 -8.03 5.01
C ALA A 111 -3.26 -9.23 4.46
N CYS A 112 -3.01 -9.57 3.20
CA CYS A 112 -3.70 -10.64 2.49
C CYS A 112 -2.69 -11.70 2.06
N THR A 113 -3.05 -12.98 2.22
CA THR A 113 -2.28 -14.09 1.67
C THR A 113 -3.10 -15.38 1.67
N ALA A 114 -2.77 -16.30 0.77
CA ALA A 114 -3.38 -17.64 0.71
C ALA A 114 -2.64 -18.68 1.57
N THR A 115 -1.32 -18.53 1.75
CA THR A 115 -0.44 -19.54 2.32
C THR A 115 0.17 -19.06 3.64
N ALA A 116 -0.63 -19.09 4.72
CA ALA A 116 -0.16 -18.71 6.04
C ALA A 116 -0.40 -19.80 7.09
N THR A 117 0.70 -20.39 7.58
CA THR A 117 0.67 -21.22 8.79
C THR A 117 0.46 -20.33 10.03
N LYS A 118 0.06 -20.91 11.17
CA LYS A 118 -0.08 -20.17 12.43
C LYS A 118 1.18 -19.37 12.79
N LYS A 119 2.36 -19.91 12.49
CA LYS A 119 3.64 -19.24 12.69
C LYS A 119 3.81 -18.03 11.77
N VAL A 120 3.51 -18.19 10.49
CA VAL A 120 3.55 -17.08 9.51
C VAL A 120 2.57 -15.97 9.89
N ILE A 121 1.36 -16.31 10.35
CA ILE A 121 0.38 -15.32 10.85
C ILE A 121 0.96 -14.51 12.01
N SER A 122 1.58 -15.18 12.99
CA SER A 122 2.22 -14.53 14.14
C SER A 122 3.35 -13.60 13.70
N ASP A 123 4.18 -14.03 12.76
CA ASP A 123 5.28 -13.23 12.23
C ASP A 123 4.75 -12.00 11.47
N ILE A 124 3.70 -12.16 10.63
CA ILE A 124 3.04 -11.06 9.93
C ILE A 124 2.52 -10.02 10.93
N LYS A 125 1.80 -10.45 11.98
CA LYS A 125 1.30 -9.54 13.01
C LYS A 125 2.43 -8.76 13.67
N THR A 126 3.52 -9.45 14.00
CA THR A 126 4.69 -8.84 14.65
C THR A 126 5.39 -7.83 13.75
N PHE A 127 5.76 -8.22 12.53
CA PHE A 127 6.51 -7.36 11.61
C PHE A 127 5.71 -6.17 11.08
N LEU A 128 4.41 -6.35 10.84
CA LEU A 128 3.53 -5.27 10.42
C LEU A 128 2.97 -4.48 11.60
N CYS A 129 3.37 -4.78 12.83
CA CYS A 129 2.91 -4.11 14.05
C CYS A 129 1.37 -4.07 14.15
N PHE A 130 0.72 -5.18 13.86
CA PHE A 130 -0.70 -5.35 14.14
C PHE A 130 -0.89 -5.60 15.63
N GLY A 131 -1.83 -4.87 16.24
CA GLY A 131 -2.21 -5.07 17.63
C GLY A 131 -2.83 -6.45 17.87
N ASP A 132 -2.96 -6.83 19.13
CA ASP A 132 -3.57 -8.11 19.52
C ASP A 132 -5.05 -8.18 19.11
N ASP A 133 -5.72 -7.02 19.04
CA ASP A 133 -7.09 -6.81 18.58
C ASP A 133 -7.26 -6.89 17.05
N ALA A 134 -6.16 -7.05 16.30
CA ALA A 134 -6.23 -7.15 14.85
C ALA A 134 -7.01 -8.40 14.42
N LEU A 135 -8.12 -8.15 13.72
CA LEU A 135 -8.97 -9.17 13.13
C LEU A 135 -8.15 -10.08 12.19
N CYS A 136 -8.18 -11.38 12.48
CA CYS A 136 -7.55 -12.40 11.65
C CYS A 136 -8.63 -13.34 11.14
N HIS A 137 -8.92 -13.27 9.85
CA HIS A 137 -9.87 -14.15 9.19
C HIS A 137 -9.13 -15.23 8.42
N VAL A 138 -9.40 -16.49 8.76
CA VAL A 138 -8.82 -17.66 8.09
C VAL A 138 -9.98 -18.48 7.51
N SER A 139 -10.03 -18.59 6.19
CA SER A 139 -11.02 -19.41 5.48
C SER A 139 -10.53 -20.84 5.30
N SER A 140 -11.47 -21.77 5.12
CA SER A 140 -11.14 -23.16 4.76
C SER A 140 -10.47 -23.22 3.39
N PHE A 141 -9.48 -24.11 3.26
CA PHE A 141 -8.88 -24.47 1.97
C PHE A 141 -9.81 -25.35 1.12
N ASN A 142 -10.78 -26.03 1.74
CA ASN A 142 -11.58 -27.05 1.09
C ASN A 142 -12.38 -26.49 -0.09
N ARG A 143 -12.25 -27.14 -1.26
CA ARG A 143 -13.06 -26.87 -2.45
C ARG A 143 -13.82 -28.14 -2.81
N SER A 144 -15.08 -28.23 -2.37
CA SER A 144 -15.94 -29.41 -2.54
C SER A 144 -16.21 -29.79 -4.00
N ASN A 145 -15.91 -28.89 -4.93
CA ASN A 145 -16.03 -29.08 -6.37
C ASN A 145 -14.76 -29.63 -7.05
N ILE A 146 -13.70 -29.98 -6.29
CA ILE A 146 -12.44 -30.51 -6.83
C ILE A 146 -12.17 -31.90 -6.25
N ASN A 147 -12.05 -32.90 -7.13
CA ASN A 147 -11.58 -34.25 -6.81
C ASN A 147 -10.09 -34.34 -7.13
N TYR A 148 -9.29 -34.88 -6.20
CA TYR A 148 -7.83 -35.01 -6.29
C TYR A 148 -7.39 -36.45 -6.56
#